data_AF-A0A834KK25-F1
#
_entry.id   AF-A0A834KK25-F1
#
_cell.length_a   1.000
_cell.length_b   1.000
_cell.length_c   1.000
_cell.angle_alpha   90.00
_cell.angle_beta   90.00
_cell.angle_gamma   90.00
#
_symmetry.space_group_name_H-M   'P 1'
#
loop_
_entity.id
_entity.type
_entity.pdbx_description
1 polymer ?
#
loop_
_entity_poly.entity_id
_entity_poly.type
_entity_poly.pdbx_seq_one_letter_code
_entity_poly.pdbx_strand_id
1 'polypeptide(L)'
;MRDPSKFWVSCTRNKNWVAPVNDLAVELKCLAVRLRPLLCFVELPWRTFTEECRLMHLNSVSGKIRLIAEIFMEIAAVLYIAAALREARFLGLNMFIENLMTAPSRVMFLFSCCLLLSFPALRLTCADEVEDMLAVVVMLTTAPYFLFFCRGFKTVGPFVVMIYRMIMGDLLRFVAIYLVFVMGFSQAYYIIFLSFDNPNTPDGVDDSTTNPMPSPMESIMAMFLMSMTNFGDYYGAFERTEHEIEAKLLFVLYMAIVAILLVNMLIAMMGNTYQKIAETRNEWQRQWARIVLVVERGVSPAERLKKLMDYSQPMSDGRRALVLRLNQTEEDKEEMKEILEMKRTHEKFYKRMQSKILKEKNLMPETDITITKDSLQ
;
A
#
# COMPACT_ATOMS: atom_id res chain seq x y z
N MET A 1 11.03 28.95 -41.52
CA MET A 1 12.13 29.73 -40.91
C MET A 1 11.56 31.04 -40.37
N ARG A 2 11.23 31.07 -39.08
CA ARG A 2 10.94 32.27 -38.31
C ARG A 2 11.54 32.01 -36.92
N ASP A 3 12.45 32.87 -36.51
CA ASP A 3 13.42 32.72 -35.42
C ASP A 3 12.74 32.64 -34.03
N PRO A 4 13.00 31.62 -33.18
CA PRO A 4 12.34 31.45 -31.87
C PRO A 4 12.92 32.32 -30.74
N SER A 5 13.97 33.11 -31.02
CA SER A 5 14.68 33.89 -29.99
C SER A 5 13.98 35.18 -29.52
N LYS A 6 12.84 35.57 -30.12
CA LYS A 6 12.19 36.87 -29.84
C LYS A 6 11.02 36.86 -28.85
N PHE A 7 10.65 35.70 -28.28
CA PHE A 7 9.59 35.62 -27.27
C PHE A 7 10.07 35.61 -25.81
N TRP A 8 11.40 35.60 -25.58
CA TRP A 8 11.99 35.39 -24.25
C TRP A 8 12.54 36.65 -23.56
N VAL A 9 12.27 37.86 -24.08
CA VAL A 9 12.78 39.11 -23.48
C VAL A 9 11.63 39.97 -22.97
N SER A 10 11.05 39.57 -21.84
CA SER A 10 10.43 40.54 -20.91
C SER A 10 10.27 39.96 -19.50
N CYS A 11 11.34 39.36 -18.96
CA CYS A 11 11.41 39.04 -17.54
C CYS A 11 12.83 39.16 -16.98
N THR A 12 13.57 40.17 -17.43
CA THR A 12 14.88 40.51 -16.86
C THR A 12 14.95 42.01 -16.56
N ARG A 13 14.88 42.29 -15.25
CA ARG A 13 15.68 43.31 -14.57
C ARG A 13 15.35 44.77 -14.90
N ASN A 14 14.43 45.35 -14.13
CA ASN A 14 14.47 46.80 -13.85
C ASN A 14 14.81 47.02 -12.38
N LYS A 15 16.07 47.42 -12.12
CA LYS A 15 16.55 47.89 -10.82
C LYS A 15 16.06 49.32 -10.65
N ASN A 16 14.98 49.52 -9.88
CA ASN A 16 14.63 50.75 -9.15
C ASN A 16 13.16 50.68 -8.73
N TRP A 17 12.83 49.78 -7.81
CA TRP A 17 11.58 49.89 -7.04
C TRP A 17 11.87 49.46 -5.61
N VAL A 18 11.76 50.44 -4.71
CA VAL A 18 11.81 50.29 -3.26
C VAL A 18 10.68 49.35 -2.84
N ALA A 19 11.00 48.32 -2.05
CA ALA A 19 10.01 47.40 -1.49
C ALA A 19 8.99 48.16 -0.61
N PRO A 20 7.72 47.76 -0.67
CA PRO A 20 7.17 47.20 0.57
C PRO A 20 6.30 45.95 0.35
N VAL A 21 6.56 44.95 1.19
CA VAL A 21 5.60 44.02 1.85
C VAL A 21 4.45 43.49 0.98
N ASN A 22 4.64 42.31 0.35
CA ASN A 22 3.69 41.17 0.29
C ASN A 22 4.10 40.15 -0.79
N ASP A 23 5.04 39.25 -0.45
CA ASP A 23 5.51 38.16 -1.34
C ASP A 23 4.41 37.17 -1.76
N LEU A 24 3.32 37.05 -0.99
CA LEU A 24 2.20 36.18 -1.35
C LEU A 24 1.45 36.63 -2.62
N ALA A 25 1.47 37.93 -2.93
CA ALA A 25 0.71 38.49 -4.05
C ALA A 25 1.40 38.26 -5.41
N VAL A 26 2.72 38.03 -5.43
CA VAL A 26 3.48 37.74 -6.64
C VAL A 26 3.33 36.26 -7.01
N GLU A 27 3.39 35.35 -6.04
CA GLU A 27 3.09 33.94 -6.28
C GLU A 27 1.62 33.71 -6.68
N LEU A 28 0.65 34.40 -6.05
CA LEU A 28 -0.75 34.33 -6.49
C LEU A 28 -0.95 34.88 -7.90
N LYS A 29 -0.19 35.90 -8.33
CA LYS A 29 -0.27 36.43 -9.71
C LYS A 29 0.32 35.47 -10.73
N CYS A 30 1.41 34.76 -10.43
CA CYS A 30 1.94 33.69 -11.27
C CYS A 30 0.98 32.48 -11.32
N LEU A 31 0.34 32.11 -10.20
CA LEU A 31 -0.69 31.08 -10.17
C LEU A 31 -1.92 31.50 -10.99
N ALA A 32 -2.33 32.77 -10.92
CA ALA A 32 -3.46 33.33 -11.68
C ALA A 32 -3.18 33.46 -13.20
N VAL A 33 -1.91 33.57 -13.61
CA VAL A 33 -1.51 33.46 -15.02
C VAL A 33 -1.59 32.01 -15.50
N ARG A 34 -1.27 31.04 -14.64
CA ARG A 34 -1.35 29.59 -14.93
C ARG A 34 -2.79 29.04 -14.89
N LEU A 35 -3.67 29.66 -14.10
CA LEU A 35 -5.11 29.37 -13.97
C LEU A 35 -5.98 30.16 -14.96
N ARG A 36 -5.40 31.03 -15.79
CA ARG A 36 -6.12 31.80 -16.81
C ARG A 36 -6.89 30.97 -17.86
N PRO A 37 -6.57 29.68 -18.15
CA PRO A 37 -7.40 28.85 -19.02
C PRO A 37 -8.80 28.53 -18.44
N LEU A 38 -8.96 28.55 -17.11
CA LEU A 38 -10.23 28.17 -16.45
C LEU A 38 -11.31 29.26 -16.54
N LEU A 39 -10.92 30.53 -16.68
CA LEU A 39 -11.84 31.68 -16.76
C LEU A 39 -12.18 32.09 -18.20
N CYS A 40 -11.45 31.58 -19.20
CA CYS A 40 -11.66 31.84 -20.63
C CYS A 40 -12.46 30.72 -21.32
N PHE A 41 -13.32 30.01 -20.58
CA PHE A 41 -14.00 28.79 -21.03
C PHE A 41 -15.19 29.03 -21.98
N VAL A 42 -15.52 30.29 -22.30
CA VAL A 42 -16.78 30.62 -22.99
C VAL A 42 -16.60 30.94 -24.49
N GLU A 43 -15.40 31.23 -25.00
CA GLU A 43 -15.24 31.63 -26.42
C GLU A 43 -13.92 31.20 -27.09
N LEU A 44 -13.44 29.97 -26.86
CA LEU A 44 -12.31 29.41 -27.65
C LEU A 44 -12.82 28.39 -28.68
N PRO A 45 -12.55 28.59 -29.98
CA PRO A 45 -12.90 27.61 -31.01
C PRO A 45 -12.16 26.28 -30.75
N TRP A 46 -12.87 25.16 -30.84
CA TRP A 46 -12.33 23.79 -30.76
C TRP A 46 -11.09 23.51 -31.65
N ARG A 47 -10.83 24.36 -32.65
CA ARG A 47 -9.69 24.25 -33.57
C ARG A 47 -8.34 24.59 -32.95
N THR A 48 -8.29 25.46 -31.93
CA THR A 48 -7.03 25.87 -31.30
C THR A 48 -6.47 24.76 -30.39
N PHE A 49 -7.34 24.03 -29.69
CA PHE A 49 -6.93 22.91 -28.84
C PHE A 49 -6.40 21.70 -29.62
N THR A 50 -6.87 21.49 -30.84
CA THR A 50 -6.40 20.39 -31.71
C THR A 50 -5.00 20.59 -32.28
N GLU A 51 -4.44 21.81 -32.25
CA GLU A 51 -3.07 22.05 -32.76
C GLU A 51 -2.00 22.05 -31.66
N GLU A 52 -2.36 22.34 -30.41
CA GLU A 52 -1.42 22.41 -29.27
C GLU A 52 -1.38 21.13 -28.42
N CYS A 53 -2.44 20.31 -28.41
CA CYS A 53 -2.52 19.10 -27.58
C CYS A 53 -2.49 17.81 -28.43
N ARG A 54 -1.39 17.06 -28.34
CA ARG A 54 -1.15 15.82 -29.10
C ARG A 54 -2.25 14.78 -28.91
N LEU A 55 -2.82 14.69 -27.70
CA LEU A 55 -3.83 13.69 -27.36
C LEU A 55 -5.27 14.06 -27.78
N MET A 56 -5.50 15.24 -28.39
CA MET A 56 -6.82 15.66 -28.85
C MET A 56 -7.05 15.46 -30.37
N HIS A 57 -6.08 14.91 -31.10
CA HIS A 57 -6.26 14.57 -32.51
C HIS A 57 -7.22 13.38 -32.71
N LEU A 58 -8.48 13.68 -33.08
CA LEU A 58 -9.54 12.69 -33.31
C LEU A 58 -9.63 12.17 -34.75
N ASN A 59 -8.63 12.46 -35.58
CA ASN A 59 -8.63 12.15 -37.01
C ASN A 59 -8.45 10.64 -37.29
N SER A 60 -7.80 9.91 -36.38
CA SER A 60 -7.57 8.47 -36.51
C SER A 60 -8.65 7.64 -35.81
N VAL A 61 -8.97 6.46 -36.36
CA VAL A 61 -9.88 5.48 -35.72
C VAL A 61 -9.37 5.09 -34.31
N SER A 62 -8.06 5.01 -34.13
CA SER A 62 -7.44 4.76 -32.82
C SER A 62 -7.76 5.89 -31.83
N GLY A 63 -7.75 7.14 -32.26
CA GLY A 63 -8.09 8.29 -31.42
C GLY A 63 -9.56 8.29 -30.98
N LYS A 64 -10.47 7.84 -31.86
CA LYS A 64 -11.90 7.68 -31.52
C LYS A 64 -12.12 6.57 -30.50
N ILE A 65 -11.49 5.42 -30.67
CA ILE A 65 -11.57 4.30 -29.71
C ILE A 65 -11.00 4.71 -28.34
N ARG A 66 -9.85 5.40 -28.33
CA ARG A 66 -9.23 5.91 -27.12
C ARG A 66 -10.18 6.85 -26.37
N LEU A 67 -10.78 7.83 -27.05
CA LEU A 67 -11.71 8.78 -26.42
C LEU A 67 -12.92 8.07 -25.81
N ILE A 68 -13.50 7.08 -26.50
CA ILE A 68 -14.63 6.30 -25.98
C ILE A 68 -14.21 5.55 -24.70
N ALA A 69 -13.03 4.93 -24.70
CA ALA A 69 -12.50 4.23 -23.54
C ALA A 69 -12.23 5.19 -22.37
N GLU A 70 -11.67 6.38 -22.62
CA GLU A 70 -11.44 7.42 -21.61
C GLU A 70 -12.76 7.88 -20.97
N ILE A 71 -13.79 8.17 -21.77
CA ILE A 71 -15.12 8.54 -21.26
C ILE A 71 -15.71 7.41 -20.41
N PHE A 72 -15.58 6.15 -20.86
CA PHE A 72 -16.07 5.00 -20.10
C PHE A 72 -15.34 4.85 -18.76
N MET A 73 -14.02 5.00 -18.75
CA MET A 73 -13.20 4.94 -17.53
C MET A 73 -13.56 6.05 -16.54
N GLU A 74 -13.79 7.27 -17.05
CA GLU A 74 -14.21 8.42 -16.23
C GLU A 74 -15.58 8.19 -15.59
N ILE A 75 -16.56 7.72 -16.39
CA ILE A 75 -17.89 7.37 -15.88
C ILE A 75 -17.79 6.27 -14.82
N ALA A 76 -16.98 5.23 -15.05
CA ALA A 76 -16.78 4.15 -14.09
C ALA A 76 -16.16 4.65 -12.78
N ALA A 77 -15.17 5.54 -12.85
CA ALA A 77 -14.54 6.15 -11.69
C ALA A 77 -15.54 6.99 -10.87
N VAL A 78 -16.34 7.84 -11.54
CA VAL A 78 -17.40 8.64 -10.90
C VAL A 78 -18.44 7.74 -10.22
N LEU A 79 -18.90 6.69 -10.90
CA LEU A 79 -19.87 5.74 -10.34
C LEU A 79 -19.31 5.01 -9.11
N TYR A 80 -18.04 4.61 -9.15
CA TYR A 80 -17.39 3.94 -8.03
C TYR A 80 -17.26 4.87 -6.81
N ILE A 81 -16.83 6.12 -7.03
CA ILE A 81 -16.75 7.13 -5.97
C ILE A 81 -18.13 7.46 -5.41
N ALA A 82 -19.15 7.60 -6.26
CA ALA A 82 -20.53 7.83 -5.83
C ALA A 82 -21.06 6.66 -4.98
N ALA A 83 -20.73 5.42 -5.35
CA ALA A 83 -21.06 4.24 -4.55
C ALA A 83 -20.35 4.24 -3.20
N ALA A 84 -19.06 4.59 -3.16
CA ALA A 84 -18.30 4.70 -1.91
C ALA A 84 -18.83 5.83 -0.99
N LEU A 85 -19.18 6.99 -1.55
CA LEU A 85 -19.81 8.08 -0.80
C LEU A 85 -21.20 7.69 -0.28
N ARG A 86 -21.95 6.91 -1.05
CA ARG A 86 -23.24 6.37 -0.61
C ARG A 86 -23.07 5.39 0.54
N GLU A 87 -22.08 4.49 0.48
CA GLU A 87 -21.72 3.58 1.57
C GLU A 87 -21.30 4.35 2.83
N ALA A 88 -20.44 5.36 2.68
CA ALA A 88 -20.00 6.21 3.79
C ALA A 88 -21.15 6.95 4.48
N ARG A 89 -22.14 7.45 3.71
CA ARG A 89 -23.32 8.11 4.26
C ARG A 89 -24.23 7.18 5.05
N PHE A 90 -24.44 5.95 4.61
CA PHE A 90 -25.32 5.01 5.31
C PHE A 90 -24.68 4.30 6.50
N LEU A 91 -23.36 4.07 6.45
CA LEU A 91 -22.64 3.35 7.50
C LEU A 91 -22.10 4.28 8.60
N GLY A 92 -21.87 5.55 8.28
CA GLY A 92 -21.15 6.51 9.12
C GLY A 92 -19.64 6.46 8.87
N LEU A 93 -18.98 7.63 8.95
CA LEU A 93 -17.58 7.79 8.54
C LEU A 93 -16.60 6.92 9.33
N ASN A 94 -16.78 6.79 10.64
CA ASN A 94 -15.86 6.01 11.49
C ASN A 94 -15.89 4.52 11.14
N MET A 95 -17.09 3.94 11.00
CA MET A 95 -17.26 2.54 10.60
C MET A 95 -16.80 2.31 9.15
N PHE A 96 -17.01 3.29 8.27
CA PHE A 96 -16.53 3.21 6.89
C PHE A 96 -15.00 3.16 6.83
N ILE A 97 -14.30 4.03 7.56
CA ILE A 97 -12.83 4.03 7.63
C ILE A 97 -12.32 2.70 8.21
N GLU A 98 -12.94 2.19 9.28
CA GLU A 98 -12.59 0.89 9.84
C GLU A 98 -12.74 -0.23 8.79
N ASN A 99 -13.87 -0.24 8.06
CA ASN A 99 -14.11 -1.20 6.98
C ASN A 99 -13.05 -1.10 5.87
N LEU A 100 -12.68 0.12 5.47
CA LEU A 100 -11.67 0.37 4.44
C LEU A 100 -10.27 -0.10 4.89
N MET A 101 -9.91 0.11 6.16
CA MET A 101 -8.65 -0.36 6.74
C MET A 101 -8.55 -1.89 6.77
N THR A 102 -9.67 -2.61 6.84
CA THR A 102 -9.65 -4.09 6.72
C THR A 102 -9.31 -4.58 5.31
N ALA A 103 -9.45 -3.72 4.29
CA ALA A 103 -9.26 -4.02 2.87
C ALA A 103 -8.41 -2.91 2.18
N PRO A 104 -7.08 -2.88 2.41
CA PRO A 104 -6.21 -1.81 1.93
C PRO A 104 -6.19 -1.67 0.41
N SER A 105 -6.37 -2.78 -0.33
CA SER A 105 -6.49 -2.78 -1.79
C SER A 105 -7.67 -1.93 -2.29
N ARG A 106 -8.77 -1.85 -1.52
CA ARG A 106 -9.94 -1.02 -1.85
C ARG A 106 -9.62 0.48 -1.65
N VAL A 107 -8.81 0.82 -0.65
CA VAL A 107 -8.31 2.19 -0.43
C VAL A 107 -7.45 2.63 -1.62
N MET A 108 -6.52 1.78 -2.04
CA MET A 108 -5.63 2.06 -3.18
C MET A 108 -6.43 2.31 -4.45
N PHE A 109 -7.42 1.46 -4.73
CA PHE A 109 -8.30 1.63 -5.90
C PHE A 109 -9.16 2.90 -5.82
N LEU A 110 -9.70 3.23 -4.65
CA LEU A 110 -10.46 4.48 -4.46
C LEU A 110 -9.57 5.71 -4.70
N PHE A 111 -8.33 5.67 -4.24
CA PHE A 111 -7.33 6.70 -4.54
C PHE A 111 -7.04 6.79 -6.04
N SER A 112 -6.88 5.67 -6.74
CA SER A 112 -6.74 5.63 -8.21
C SER A 112 -7.93 6.28 -8.92
N CYS A 113 -9.16 6.01 -8.48
CA CYS A 113 -10.37 6.64 -9.04
C CYS A 113 -10.36 8.17 -8.83
N CYS A 114 -9.91 8.65 -7.68
CA CYS A 114 -9.78 10.09 -7.44
C CYS A 114 -8.73 10.75 -8.34
N LEU A 115 -7.60 10.08 -8.59
CA LEU A 115 -6.59 10.55 -9.54
C LEU A 115 -7.13 10.60 -10.97
N LEU A 116 -7.91 9.59 -11.39
CA LEU A 116 -8.55 9.58 -12.71
C LEU A 116 -9.44 10.80 -12.95
N LEU A 117 -10.17 11.29 -11.94
CA LEU A 117 -10.98 12.51 -12.07
C LEU A 117 -10.17 13.77 -12.44
N SER A 118 -8.84 13.76 -12.20
CA SER A 118 -7.97 14.87 -12.58
C SER A 118 -7.58 14.85 -14.06
N PHE A 119 -7.75 13.74 -14.78
CA PHE A 119 -7.26 13.56 -16.14
C PHE A 119 -7.97 14.49 -17.14
N PRO A 120 -9.31 14.69 -17.09
CA PRO A 120 -9.95 15.68 -17.95
C PRO A 120 -9.40 17.10 -17.74
N ALA A 121 -9.12 17.49 -16.49
CA ALA A 121 -8.57 18.80 -16.18
C ALA A 121 -7.14 18.99 -16.71
N LEU A 122 -6.28 17.97 -16.54
CA LEU A 122 -4.90 17.97 -17.03
C LEU A 122 -4.85 18.09 -18.56
N ARG A 123 -5.78 17.42 -19.23
CA ARG A 123 -5.90 17.45 -20.70
C ARG A 123 -6.36 18.80 -21.22
N LEU A 124 -7.27 19.47 -20.51
CA LEU A 124 -7.68 20.85 -20.84
C LEU A 124 -6.53 21.85 -20.66
N THR A 125 -5.57 21.55 -19.78
CA THR A 125 -4.36 22.35 -19.58
C THR A 125 -3.17 21.93 -20.43
N CYS A 126 -3.33 20.93 -21.32
CA CYS A 126 -2.28 20.39 -22.19
C CYS A 126 -1.00 19.95 -21.42
N ALA A 127 -1.16 19.35 -20.23
CA ALA A 127 -0.06 18.94 -19.37
C ALA A 127 0.27 17.44 -19.54
N ASP A 128 0.70 17.05 -20.75
CA ASP A 128 0.88 15.64 -21.15
C ASP A 128 1.87 14.86 -20.26
N GLU A 129 2.99 15.47 -19.84
CA GLU A 129 3.99 14.79 -18.98
C GLU A 129 3.43 14.41 -17.60
N VAL A 130 2.58 15.26 -17.04
CA VAL A 130 1.97 15.02 -15.72
C VAL A 130 0.86 13.98 -15.84
N GLU A 131 0.10 13.98 -16.95
CA GLU A 131 -0.89 12.95 -17.27
C GLU A 131 -0.23 11.58 -17.36
N ASP A 132 0.88 11.45 -18.10
CA ASP A 132 1.60 10.18 -18.26
C ASP A 132 2.13 9.65 -16.91
N MET A 133 2.71 10.53 -16.08
CA MET A 133 3.19 10.15 -14.73
C MET A 133 2.05 9.67 -13.83
N LEU A 134 0.91 10.37 -13.83
CA LEU A 134 -0.25 9.98 -13.04
C LEU A 134 -0.92 8.72 -13.58
N ALA A 135 -0.92 8.50 -14.90
CA ALA A 135 -1.42 7.28 -15.52
C ALA A 135 -0.62 6.05 -15.05
N VAL A 136 0.71 6.16 -14.96
CA VAL A 136 1.56 5.09 -14.40
C VAL A 136 1.19 4.82 -12.93
N VAL A 137 1.00 5.86 -12.12
CA VAL A 137 0.58 5.71 -10.72
C VAL A 137 -0.79 5.02 -10.62
N VAL A 138 -1.77 5.41 -11.45
CA VAL A 138 -3.09 4.77 -11.50
C VAL A 138 -2.98 3.29 -11.86
N MET A 139 -2.16 2.92 -12.85
CA MET A 139 -1.95 1.53 -13.23
C MET A 139 -1.32 0.71 -12.10
N LEU A 140 -0.27 1.24 -11.46
CA LEU A 140 0.41 0.58 -10.34
C LEU A 140 -0.50 0.41 -9.11
N THR A 141 -1.34 1.39 -8.82
CA THR A 141 -2.26 1.35 -7.67
C THR A 141 -3.51 0.51 -7.93
N THR A 142 -3.90 0.31 -9.20
CA THR A 142 -5.02 -0.55 -9.58
C THR A 142 -4.65 -2.04 -9.54
N ALA A 143 -3.42 -2.41 -9.89
CA ALA A 143 -3.01 -3.82 -9.97
C ALA A 143 -3.23 -4.62 -8.65
N PRO A 144 -2.89 -4.10 -7.45
CA PRO A 144 -3.17 -4.78 -6.19
C PRO A 144 -4.67 -5.04 -5.93
N TYR A 145 -5.57 -4.28 -6.55
CA TYR A 145 -7.01 -4.50 -6.41
C TYR A 145 -7.45 -5.84 -7.00
N PHE A 146 -6.79 -6.37 -8.04
CA PHE A 146 -7.11 -7.69 -8.57
C PHE A 146 -6.86 -8.81 -7.55
N LEU A 147 -5.80 -8.68 -6.73
CA LEU A 147 -5.50 -9.63 -5.66
C LEU A 147 -6.60 -9.68 -4.59
N PHE A 148 -7.37 -8.59 -4.41
CA PHE A 148 -8.53 -8.60 -3.52
C PHE A 148 -9.56 -9.64 -3.94
N PHE A 149 -9.89 -9.71 -5.22
CA PHE A 149 -10.85 -10.69 -5.73
C PHE A 149 -10.30 -12.13 -5.66
N CYS A 150 -8.99 -12.29 -5.80
CA CYS A 150 -8.34 -13.60 -5.63
C CYS A 150 -8.46 -14.17 -4.21
N ARG A 151 -8.72 -13.33 -3.19
CA ARG A 151 -8.92 -13.82 -1.80
C ARG A 151 -10.15 -14.70 -1.61
N GLY A 152 -11.12 -14.67 -2.51
CA GLY A 152 -12.33 -15.49 -2.45
C GLY A 152 -12.10 -16.97 -2.79
N PHE A 153 -10.98 -17.31 -3.46
CA PHE A 153 -10.70 -18.67 -3.89
C PHE A 153 -10.01 -19.49 -2.79
N LYS A 154 -10.44 -20.75 -2.61
CA LYS A 154 -9.92 -21.65 -1.57
C LYS A 154 -8.41 -21.87 -1.65
N THR A 155 -7.85 -21.98 -2.85
CA THR A 155 -6.43 -22.25 -3.09
C THR A 155 -5.56 -21.00 -3.03
N VAL A 156 -6.03 -19.89 -3.62
CA VAL A 156 -5.24 -18.65 -3.77
C VAL A 156 -5.41 -17.70 -2.57
N GLY A 157 -6.54 -17.76 -1.86
CA GLY A 157 -6.88 -16.78 -0.86
C GLY A 157 -5.95 -16.70 0.36
N PRO A 158 -5.57 -17.83 0.97
CA PRO A 158 -4.55 -17.83 2.02
C PRO A 158 -3.23 -17.23 1.54
N PHE A 159 -2.78 -17.62 0.35
CA PHE A 159 -1.51 -17.15 -0.23
C PHE A 159 -1.47 -15.63 -0.42
N VAL A 160 -2.55 -15.03 -0.93
CA VAL A 160 -2.64 -13.56 -1.07
C VAL A 160 -2.54 -12.86 0.28
N VAL A 161 -3.16 -13.41 1.33
CA VAL A 161 -3.07 -12.84 2.69
C VAL A 161 -1.68 -13.01 3.30
N MET A 162 -1.00 -14.12 3.00
CA MET A 162 0.41 -14.30 3.37
C MET A 162 1.26 -13.18 2.77
N ILE A 163 1.12 -12.91 1.47
CA ILE A 163 1.82 -11.81 0.80
C ILE A 163 1.51 -10.47 1.47
N TYR A 164 0.24 -10.14 1.72
CA TYR A 164 -0.11 -8.88 2.36
C TYR A 164 0.50 -8.72 3.76
N ARG A 165 0.49 -9.78 4.58
CA ARG A 165 1.11 -9.74 5.92
C ARG A 165 2.62 -9.65 5.85
N MET A 166 3.24 -10.36 4.90
CA MET A 166 4.67 -10.33 4.64
C MET A 166 5.14 -8.93 4.24
N ILE A 167 4.42 -8.28 3.32
CA ILE A 167 4.73 -6.92 2.84
C ILE A 167 4.55 -5.88 3.96
N MET A 168 3.40 -5.87 4.66
CA MET A 168 3.12 -4.85 5.67
C MET A 168 3.89 -5.03 6.98
N GLY A 169 4.10 -6.26 7.41
CA GLY A 169 4.70 -6.54 8.73
C GLY A 169 6.21 -6.60 8.69
N ASP A 170 6.76 -7.34 7.73
CA ASP A 170 8.15 -7.77 7.78
C ASP A 170 8.99 -7.01 6.74
N LEU A 171 8.53 -6.91 5.49
CA LEU A 171 9.25 -6.22 4.41
C LEU A 171 9.56 -4.75 4.75
N LEU A 172 8.58 -3.99 5.25
CA LEU A 172 8.80 -2.56 5.57
C LEU A 172 9.91 -2.32 6.59
N ARG A 173 10.01 -3.15 7.64
CA ARG A 173 11.08 -3.02 8.64
C ARG A 173 12.46 -3.26 8.03
N PHE A 174 12.54 -4.23 7.13
CA PHE A 174 13.79 -4.58 6.49
C PHE A 174 14.20 -3.62 5.38
N VAL A 175 13.24 -3.15 4.58
CA VAL A 175 13.47 -2.07 3.62
C VAL A 175 13.94 -0.81 4.37
N ALA A 176 13.41 -0.51 5.55
CA ALA A 176 13.90 0.62 6.34
C ALA A 176 15.39 0.47 6.74
N ILE A 177 15.81 -0.70 7.23
CA ILE A 177 17.23 -0.97 7.55
C ILE A 177 18.09 -0.89 6.29
N TYR A 178 17.62 -1.49 5.18
CA TYR A 178 18.30 -1.44 3.89
C TYR A 178 18.47 -0.01 3.38
N LEU A 179 17.44 0.83 3.46
CA LEU A 179 17.49 2.23 3.04
C LEU A 179 18.51 3.05 3.85
N VAL A 180 18.70 2.75 5.15
CA VAL A 180 19.75 3.40 5.95
C VAL A 180 21.14 3.12 5.37
N PHE A 181 21.42 1.88 4.99
CA PHE A 181 22.69 1.53 4.35
C PHE A 181 22.81 2.16 2.95
N VAL A 182 21.78 2.07 2.11
CA VAL A 182 21.77 2.69 0.78
C VAL A 182 22.03 4.19 0.86
N MET A 183 21.36 4.91 1.76
CA MET A 183 21.57 6.34 1.94
C MET A 183 22.99 6.66 2.45
N GLY A 184 23.55 5.85 3.36
CA GLY A 184 24.91 6.05 3.85
C GLY A 184 25.96 5.88 2.76
N PHE A 185 25.91 4.76 2.04
CA PHE A 185 26.84 4.47 0.96
C PHE A 185 26.62 5.38 -0.27
N SER A 186 25.39 5.81 -0.55
CA SER A 186 25.13 6.72 -1.68
C SER A 186 25.83 8.06 -1.55
N GLN A 187 25.97 8.60 -0.33
CA GLN A 187 26.71 9.85 -0.13
C GLN A 187 28.22 9.66 -0.32
N ALA A 188 28.76 8.52 0.10
CA ALA A 188 30.16 8.19 -0.15
C ALA A 188 30.45 8.08 -1.66
N TYR A 189 29.57 7.39 -2.40
CA TYR A 189 29.68 7.29 -3.85
C TYR A 189 29.46 8.62 -4.57
N TYR A 190 28.50 9.44 -4.13
CA TYR A 190 28.33 10.79 -4.67
C TYR A 190 29.65 11.58 -4.62
N ILE A 191 30.37 11.53 -3.49
CA ILE A 191 31.66 12.22 -3.34
C ILE A 191 32.71 11.65 -4.29
N ILE A 192 32.81 10.32 -4.41
CA ILE A 192 33.78 9.66 -5.30
C ILE A 192 33.53 10.02 -6.77
N PHE A 193 32.25 10.05 -7.17
CA PHE A 193 31.84 10.37 -8.53
C PHE A 193 31.91 11.86 -8.87
N LEU A 194 32.23 12.76 -7.92
CA LEU A 194 32.57 14.14 -8.24
C LEU A 194 33.89 14.24 -9.03
N SER A 195 34.81 13.31 -8.81
CA SER A 195 36.09 13.20 -9.54
C SER A 195 35.99 12.31 -10.78
N PHE A 196 34.78 12.11 -11.31
CA PHE A 196 34.57 11.31 -12.53
C PHE A 196 34.97 12.12 -13.77
N ASP A 197 35.84 11.54 -14.59
CA ASP A 197 36.35 12.13 -15.83
C ASP A 197 35.96 11.27 -17.03
N ASN A 198 35.25 11.86 -18.00
CA ASN A 198 34.85 11.15 -19.21
C ASN A 198 35.77 11.51 -20.39
N PRO A 199 36.54 10.54 -20.95
CA PRO A 199 37.51 10.80 -22.02
C PRO A 199 36.89 11.24 -23.36
N ASN A 200 35.56 11.21 -23.49
CA ASN A 200 34.85 11.65 -24.69
C ASN A 200 34.36 13.10 -24.60
N THR A 201 34.51 13.75 -23.45
CA THR A 201 34.10 15.14 -23.23
C THR A 201 35.30 16.07 -23.47
N PRO A 202 35.16 17.19 -24.20
CA PRO A 202 36.27 18.14 -24.40
C PRO A 202 36.73 18.79 -23.09
N ASP A 203 38.05 18.95 -22.92
CA ASP A 203 38.65 19.62 -21.76
C ASP A 203 37.97 20.98 -21.45
N GLY A 204 37.40 21.11 -20.25
CA GLY A 204 36.76 22.34 -19.77
C GLY A 204 35.23 22.39 -19.89
N VAL A 205 34.57 21.30 -20.31
CA VAL A 205 33.11 21.12 -20.23
C VAL A 205 32.77 20.33 -18.97
N ASP A 206 31.67 20.68 -18.29
CA ASP A 206 31.21 19.99 -17.09
C ASP A 206 30.75 18.55 -17.40
N ASP A 207 31.42 17.56 -16.82
CA ASP A 207 31.10 16.13 -16.94
C ASP A 207 29.84 15.73 -16.14
N SER A 208 29.16 16.68 -15.49
CA SER A 208 27.92 16.43 -14.75
C SER A 208 26.82 15.73 -15.57
N THR A 209 26.81 15.85 -16.90
CA THR A 209 25.79 15.23 -17.78
C THR A 209 26.12 13.78 -18.16
N THR A 210 27.40 13.39 -18.15
CA THR A 210 27.89 12.05 -18.49
C THR A 210 28.19 11.20 -17.25
N ASN A 211 28.29 11.85 -16.09
CA ASN A 211 28.46 11.19 -14.80
C ASN A 211 27.25 10.30 -14.48
N PRO A 212 27.46 9.01 -14.15
CA PRO A 212 26.37 8.11 -13.75
C PRO A 212 25.73 8.45 -12.38
N MET A 213 26.37 9.29 -11.56
CA MET A 213 25.90 9.69 -10.22
C MET A 213 26.10 11.21 -9.98
N PRO A 214 25.41 12.10 -10.73
CA PRO A 214 25.69 13.54 -10.71
C PRO A 214 25.05 14.29 -9.54
N SER A 215 24.00 13.74 -8.93
CA SER A 215 23.29 14.34 -7.81
C SER A 215 23.15 13.37 -6.62
N PRO A 216 23.02 13.86 -5.37
CA PRO A 216 22.84 13.01 -4.20
C PRO A 216 21.57 12.13 -4.27
N MET A 217 20.52 12.60 -4.94
CA MET A 217 19.28 11.86 -5.11
C MET A 217 19.39 10.77 -6.19
N GLU A 218 20.04 11.09 -7.31
CA GLU A 218 20.34 10.09 -8.35
C GLU A 218 21.32 9.03 -7.85
N SER A 219 22.25 9.42 -6.97
CA SER A 219 23.17 8.50 -6.31
C SER A 219 22.43 7.44 -5.47
N ILE A 220 21.34 7.79 -4.79
CA ILE A 220 20.50 6.81 -4.07
C ILE A 220 19.87 5.81 -5.05
N MET A 221 19.35 6.30 -6.18
CA MET A 221 18.76 5.45 -7.21
C MET A 221 19.79 4.53 -7.85
N ALA A 222 20.96 5.06 -8.20
CA ALA A 222 22.07 4.29 -8.76
C ALA A 222 22.56 3.20 -7.78
N MET A 223 22.68 3.50 -6.47
CA MET A 223 23.02 2.50 -5.45
C MET A 223 21.96 1.39 -5.34
N PHE A 224 20.68 1.75 -5.45
CA PHE A 224 19.60 0.79 -5.49
C PHE A 224 19.67 -0.10 -6.74
N LEU A 225 19.89 0.47 -7.92
CA LEU A 225 20.04 -0.28 -9.18
C LEU A 225 21.28 -1.20 -9.15
N MET A 226 22.38 -0.72 -8.60
CA MET A 226 23.62 -1.49 -8.41
C MET A 226 23.38 -2.71 -7.51
N SER A 227 22.54 -2.60 -6.47
CA SER A 227 22.18 -3.73 -5.60
C SER A 227 21.33 -4.81 -6.29
N MET A 228 20.53 -4.43 -7.28
CA MET A 228 19.53 -5.29 -7.93
C MET A 228 20.08 -6.12 -9.09
N THR A 229 21.40 -6.09 -9.34
CA THR A 229 22.20 -6.77 -10.38
C THR A 229 22.69 -5.93 -11.57
N ASN A 230 22.34 -4.65 -11.68
CA ASN A 230 22.85 -3.76 -12.74
C ASN A 230 24.22 -3.13 -12.38
N PHE A 231 25.16 -3.89 -11.80
CA PHE A 231 26.43 -3.34 -11.32
C PHE A 231 27.52 -3.23 -12.41
N GLY A 232 27.35 -3.87 -13.57
CA GLY A 232 28.37 -3.89 -14.63
C GLY A 232 28.69 -2.50 -15.18
N ASP A 233 27.65 -1.69 -15.42
CA ASP A 233 27.79 -0.35 -15.97
C ASP A 233 28.48 0.60 -14.97
N TYR A 234 28.21 0.44 -13.67
CA TYR A 234 28.81 1.24 -12.60
C TYR A 234 30.24 0.79 -12.28
N TYR A 235 30.52 -0.52 -12.33
CA TYR A 235 31.85 -1.05 -12.03
C TYR A 235 32.91 -0.53 -13.02
N GLY A 236 32.58 -0.46 -14.31
CA GLY A 236 33.46 0.12 -15.32
C GLY A 236 33.61 1.65 -15.19
N ALA A 237 32.67 2.32 -14.53
CA ALA A 237 32.75 3.75 -14.26
C ALA A 237 33.72 4.09 -13.11
N PHE A 238 34.03 3.15 -12.22
CA PHE A 238 34.99 3.38 -11.13
C PHE A 238 36.42 3.65 -11.64
N GLU A 239 36.80 3.07 -12.77
CA GLU A 239 38.13 3.27 -13.40
C GLU A 239 38.31 4.68 -13.95
N ARG A 240 37.22 5.43 -14.09
CA ARG A 240 37.19 6.82 -14.54
C ARG A 240 37.15 7.83 -13.39
N THR A 241 37.31 7.36 -12.15
CA THR A 241 37.36 8.23 -10.97
C THR A 241 38.78 8.27 -10.41
N GLU A 242 39.19 9.41 -9.86
CA GLU A 242 40.50 9.54 -9.20
C GLU A 242 40.68 8.55 -8.03
N HIS A 243 39.58 8.13 -7.40
CA HIS A 243 39.53 7.24 -6.24
C HIS A 243 39.13 5.80 -6.60
N GLU A 244 39.66 5.24 -7.69
CA GLU A 244 39.30 3.90 -8.19
C GLU A 244 39.38 2.80 -7.12
N ILE A 245 40.48 2.74 -6.36
CA ILE A 245 40.71 1.67 -5.37
C ILE A 245 39.69 1.77 -4.24
N GLU A 246 39.40 2.98 -3.76
CA GLU A 246 38.43 3.22 -2.69
C GLU A 246 37.01 2.86 -3.15
N ALA A 247 36.66 3.22 -4.40
CA ALA A 247 35.38 2.88 -5.02
C ALA A 247 35.18 1.35 -5.15
N LYS A 248 36.21 0.63 -5.60
CA LYS A 248 36.20 -0.84 -5.74
C LYS A 248 36.15 -1.53 -4.37
N LEU A 249 36.83 -1.02 -3.34
CA LEU A 249 36.76 -1.58 -1.98
C LEU A 249 35.38 -1.36 -1.34
N LEU A 250 34.83 -0.14 -1.44
CA LEU A 250 33.48 0.17 -0.97
C LEU A 250 32.42 -0.67 -1.69
N PHE A 251 32.65 -0.99 -2.97
CA PHE A 251 31.74 -1.83 -3.75
C PHE A 251 31.66 -3.24 -3.18
N VAL A 252 32.81 -3.87 -2.92
CA VAL A 252 32.86 -5.21 -2.33
C VAL A 252 32.21 -5.23 -0.95
N LEU A 253 32.49 -4.23 -0.11
CA LEU A 253 31.90 -4.10 1.22
C LEU A 253 30.38 -3.94 1.15
N TYR A 254 29.88 -3.05 0.29
CA TYR A 254 28.46 -2.80 0.10
C TYR A 254 27.74 -4.06 -0.40
N MET A 255 28.29 -4.73 -1.42
CA MET A 255 27.70 -5.95 -1.97
C MET A 255 27.65 -7.08 -0.94
N ALA A 256 28.68 -7.23 -0.09
CA ALA A 256 28.68 -8.20 0.99
C ALA A 256 27.59 -7.90 2.04
N ILE A 257 27.49 -6.64 2.48
CA ILE A 257 26.46 -6.21 3.45
C ILE A 257 25.06 -6.43 2.87
N VAL A 258 24.80 -5.98 1.64
CA VAL A 258 23.50 -6.14 0.99
C VAL A 258 23.16 -7.61 0.78
N ALA A 259 24.11 -8.44 0.35
CA ALA A 259 23.88 -9.88 0.20
C ALA A 259 23.47 -10.53 1.53
N ILE A 260 24.17 -10.22 2.63
CA ILE A 260 23.83 -10.72 3.97
C ILE A 260 22.44 -10.24 4.38
N LEU A 261 22.12 -8.96 4.18
CA LEU A 261 20.82 -8.40 4.51
C LEU A 261 19.70 -9.06 3.70
N LEU A 262 19.83 -9.15 2.37
CA LEU A 262 18.83 -9.75 1.49
C LEU A 262 18.59 -11.23 1.79
N VAL A 263 19.65 -12.00 2.03
CA VAL A 263 19.54 -13.43 2.42
C VAL A 263 18.86 -13.58 3.78
N ASN A 264 19.23 -12.75 4.76
CA ASN A 264 18.57 -12.74 6.08
C ASN A 264 17.08 -12.40 5.97
N MET A 265 16.69 -11.54 5.02
CA MET A 265 15.28 -11.21 4.78
C MET A 265 14.51 -12.35 4.14
N LEU A 266 15.10 -13.01 3.13
CA LEU A 266 14.46 -14.09 2.39
C LEU A 266 14.18 -15.31 3.30
N ILE A 267 15.14 -15.67 4.16
CA ILE A 267 15.07 -16.88 4.99
C ILE A 267 14.18 -16.69 6.23
N ALA A 268 14.39 -15.62 6.99
CA ALA A 268 13.71 -15.43 8.29
C ALA A 268 12.20 -15.16 8.13
N MET A 269 11.81 -14.52 7.03
CA MET A 269 10.43 -14.10 6.78
C MET A 269 9.61 -15.20 6.11
N MET A 270 10.11 -15.80 5.03
CA MET A 270 9.35 -16.87 4.36
C MET A 270 9.23 -18.10 5.26
N GLY A 271 10.24 -18.43 6.08
CA GLY A 271 10.19 -19.58 6.99
C GLY A 271 9.10 -19.47 8.06
N ASN A 272 9.12 -18.40 8.86
CA ASN A 272 8.21 -18.24 10.00
C ASN A 272 6.76 -17.95 9.58
N THR A 273 6.58 -17.14 8.54
CA THR A 273 5.25 -16.72 8.08
C THR A 273 4.56 -17.82 7.28
N TYR A 274 5.33 -18.64 6.54
CA TYR A 274 4.80 -19.83 5.87
C TYR A 274 4.37 -20.90 6.86
N GLN A 275 5.22 -21.24 7.84
CA GLN A 275 4.88 -22.25 8.85
C GLN A 275 3.62 -21.86 9.64
N LYS A 276 3.54 -20.61 10.12
CA LYS A 276 2.38 -20.12 10.89
C LYS A 276 1.06 -20.12 10.10
N ILE A 277 1.10 -19.94 8.78
CA ILE A 277 -0.11 -19.84 7.95
C ILE A 277 -0.48 -21.19 7.33
N ALA A 278 0.49 -22.03 6.97
CA ALA A 278 0.27 -23.39 6.49
C ALA A 278 -0.37 -24.29 7.56
N GLU A 279 -0.06 -24.07 8.84
CA GLU A 279 -0.61 -24.86 9.96
C GLU A 279 -2.09 -24.53 10.26
N THR A 280 -2.62 -23.39 9.80
CA THR A 280 -4.00 -23.00 10.11
C THR A 280 -4.98 -23.60 9.09
N ARG A 281 -5.39 -24.87 9.30
CA ARG A 281 -6.28 -25.68 8.42
C ARG A 281 -7.55 -24.98 7.91
N ASN A 282 -7.96 -23.85 8.50
CA ASN A 282 -9.18 -23.09 8.15
C ASN A 282 -8.96 -21.57 7.91
N GLU A 283 -7.73 -21.08 7.68
CA GLU A 283 -7.51 -19.64 7.44
C GLU A 283 -8.30 -19.14 6.21
N TRP A 284 -8.42 -19.97 5.17
CA TRP A 284 -9.22 -19.64 3.98
C TRP A 284 -10.69 -19.36 4.33
N GLN A 285 -11.31 -20.14 5.24
CA GLN A 285 -12.70 -19.93 5.67
C GLN A 285 -12.84 -18.64 6.46
N ARG A 286 -11.87 -18.35 7.34
CA ARG A 286 -11.80 -17.08 8.07
C ARG A 286 -11.71 -15.90 7.12
N GLN A 287 -10.92 -16.01 6.05
CA GLN A 287 -10.80 -14.96 5.04
C GLN A 287 -12.08 -14.80 4.23
N TRP A 288 -12.69 -15.91 3.81
CA TRP A 288 -13.98 -15.89 3.13
C TRP A 288 -15.06 -15.22 4.00
N ALA A 289 -15.18 -15.61 5.27
CA ALA A 289 -16.11 -15.00 6.21
C ALA A 289 -15.84 -13.50 6.41
N ARG A 290 -14.57 -13.08 6.48
CA ARG A 290 -14.22 -11.65 6.58
C ARG A 290 -14.63 -10.88 5.32
N ILE A 291 -14.44 -11.43 4.13
CA ILE A 291 -14.88 -10.79 2.87
C ILE A 291 -16.40 -10.68 2.85
N VAL A 292 -17.12 -11.75 3.22
CA VAL A 292 -18.58 -11.73 3.32
C VAL A 292 -19.05 -10.61 4.25
N LEU A 293 -18.43 -10.44 5.42
CA LEU A 293 -18.76 -9.35 6.35
C LEU A 293 -18.48 -7.96 5.77
N VAL A 294 -17.37 -7.78 5.04
CA VAL A 294 -17.04 -6.50 4.38
C VAL A 294 -18.06 -6.18 3.28
N VAL A 295 -18.45 -7.18 2.49
CA VAL A 295 -19.48 -7.05 1.43
C VAL A 295 -20.85 -6.78 2.04
N GLU A 296 -21.22 -7.50 3.09
CA GLU A 296 -22.48 -7.31 3.82
C GLU A 296 -22.57 -5.89 4.40
N ARG A 297 -21.49 -5.37 4.98
CA ARG A 297 -21.42 -3.97 5.45
C ARG A 297 -21.64 -2.94 4.34
N GLY A 298 -21.28 -3.28 3.10
CA GLY A 298 -21.54 -2.45 1.91
C GLY A 298 -23.01 -2.44 1.45
N VAL A 299 -23.86 -3.33 1.99
CA VAL A 299 -25.29 -3.40 1.67
C VAL A 299 -26.10 -2.50 2.60
N SER A 300 -27.16 -1.87 2.06
CA SER A 300 -28.01 -0.98 2.84
C SER A 300 -28.65 -1.70 4.05
N PRO A 301 -28.84 -1.03 5.20
CA PRO A 301 -29.42 -1.67 6.38
C PRO A 301 -30.82 -2.28 6.15
N ALA A 302 -31.63 -1.67 5.28
CA ALA A 302 -32.96 -2.15 4.95
C ALA A 302 -32.93 -3.48 4.17
N GLU A 303 -32.02 -3.61 3.20
CA GLU A 303 -31.84 -4.85 2.44
C GLU A 303 -31.24 -5.96 3.32
N ARG A 304 -30.30 -5.62 4.21
CA ARG A 304 -29.77 -6.56 5.20
C ARG A 304 -30.86 -7.09 6.12
N LEU A 305 -31.74 -6.22 6.62
CA LEU A 305 -32.87 -6.63 7.44
C LEU A 305 -33.82 -7.53 6.64
N LYS A 306 -34.13 -7.18 5.40
CA LYS A 306 -34.97 -8.03 4.52
C LYS A 306 -34.36 -9.42 4.36
N LYS A 307 -33.06 -9.52 4.09
CA LYS A 307 -32.36 -10.80 3.96
C LYS A 307 -32.32 -11.58 5.26
N LEU A 308 -32.08 -10.91 6.40
CA LEU A 308 -32.22 -11.51 7.73
C LEU A 308 -33.59 -12.15 7.92
N MET A 309 -34.66 -11.47 7.48
CA MET A 309 -36.02 -12.01 7.57
C MET A 309 -36.26 -13.22 6.65
N ASP A 310 -35.57 -13.30 5.51
CA ASP A 310 -35.69 -14.41 4.54
C ASP A 310 -35.14 -15.73 5.12
N TYR A 311 -34.00 -15.69 5.82
CA TYR A 311 -33.32 -16.90 6.34
C TYR A 311 -33.56 -17.20 7.83
N SER A 312 -34.16 -16.28 8.59
CA SER A 312 -34.47 -16.49 10.01
C SER A 312 -35.89 -17.00 10.22
N GLN A 313 -36.04 -17.96 11.14
CA GLN A 313 -37.34 -18.50 11.52
C GLN A 313 -37.78 -17.92 12.87
N PRO A 314 -39.07 -17.57 13.04
CA PRO A 314 -39.60 -17.15 14.34
C PRO A 314 -39.63 -18.34 15.30
N MET A 315 -39.14 -18.12 16.52
CA MET A 315 -39.21 -19.07 17.62
C MET A 315 -40.49 -18.82 18.44
N SER A 316 -40.84 -19.76 19.32
CA SER A 316 -42.00 -19.64 20.21
C SER A 316 -41.93 -18.41 21.13
N ASP A 317 -40.73 -17.93 21.46
CA ASP A 317 -40.47 -16.71 22.24
C ASP A 317 -40.61 -15.42 21.41
N GLY A 318 -41.07 -15.49 20.16
CA GLY A 318 -41.20 -14.35 19.24
C GLY A 318 -39.86 -13.83 18.67
N ARG A 319 -38.73 -14.23 19.25
CA ARG A 319 -37.39 -13.97 18.69
C ARG A 319 -37.19 -14.77 17.40
N ARG A 320 -36.49 -14.19 16.44
CA ARG A 320 -36.09 -14.90 15.22
C ARG A 320 -34.70 -15.51 15.40
N ALA A 321 -34.54 -16.75 14.94
CA ALA A 321 -33.27 -17.47 14.99
C ALA A 321 -32.94 -18.07 13.62
N LEU A 322 -31.65 -18.13 13.29
CA LEU A 322 -31.16 -18.84 12.12
C LEU A 322 -31.05 -20.32 12.46
N VAL A 323 -31.82 -21.17 11.77
CA VAL A 323 -31.75 -22.63 11.93
C VAL A 323 -30.83 -23.20 10.87
N LEU A 324 -29.61 -23.58 11.28
CA LEU A 324 -28.64 -24.23 10.40
C LEU A 324 -28.74 -25.75 10.58
N ARG A 325 -28.94 -26.49 9.48
CA ARG A 325 -28.62 -27.92 9.47
C ARG A 325 -27.14 -28.05 9.14
N LEU A 326 -26.35 -28.51 10.11
CA LEU A 326 -24.96 -28.87 9.84
C LEU A 326 -24.93 -30.14 8.97
N ASN A 327 -24.51 -30.01 7.73
CA ASN A 327 -24.09 -31.15 6.91
C ASN A 327 -22.67 -31.51 7.34
N GLN A 328 -22.55 -32.45 8.29
CA GLN A 328 -21.28 -33.03 8.71
C GLN A 328 -21.01 -34.29 7.90
N THR A 329 -19.79 -34.40 7.38
CA THR A 329 -19.23 -35.67 6.90
C THR A 329 -19.21 -36.69 8.05
N GLU A 330 -19.30 -37.99 7.74
CA GLU A 330 -19.26 -39.02 8.78
C GLU A 330 -17.96 -38.95 9.61
N GLU A 331 -16.84 -38.60 8.97
CA GLU A 331 -15.55 -38.36 9.62
C GLU A 331 -15.63 -37.22 10.66
N ASP A 332 -16.24 -36.08 10.31
CA ASP A 332 -16.44 -34.95 11.24
C ASP A 332 -17.32 -35.32 12.44
N LYS A 333 -18.30 -36.23 12.23
CA LYS A 333 -19.17 -36.72 13.32
C LYS A 333 -18.39 -37.61 14.29
N GLU A 334 -17.51 -38.47 13.76
CA GLU A 334 -16.63 -39.32 14.56
C GLU A 334 -15.64 -38.48 15.38
N GLU A 335 -14.94 -37.52 14.76
CA GLU A 335 -14.04 -36.60 15.46
C GLU A 335 -14.77 -35.83 16.58
N MET A 336 -15.97 -35.31 16.30
CA MET A 336 -16.78 -34.59 17.30
C MET A 336 -17.18 -35.49 18.47
N LYS A 337 -17.50 -36.75 18.20
CA LYS A 337 -17.86 -37.74 19.21
C LYS A 337 -16.66 -38.07 20.10
N GLU A 338 -15.48 -38.26 19.53
CA GLU A 338 -14.24 -38.47 20.28
C GLU A 338 -13.91 -37.28 21.20
N ILE A 339 -14.02 -36.05 20.69
CA ILE A 339 -13.81 -34.83 21.48
C ILE A 339 -14.82 -34.75 22.64
N LEU A 340 -16.09 -35.08 22.41
CA LEU A 340 -17.12 -35.12 23.44
C LEU A 340 -16.85 -36.18 24.51
N GLU A 341 -16.38 -37.37 24.11
CA GLU A 341 -15.99 -38.43 25.03
C GLU A 341 -14.77 -38.04 25.86
N MET A 342 -13.76 -37.44 25.24
CA MET A 342 -12.59 -36.90 25.93
C MET A 342 -12.94 -35.78 26.91
N LYS A 343 -13.87 -34.89 26.58
CA LYS A 343 -14.39 -33.88 27.53
C LYS A 343 -15.11 -34.51 28.71
N ARG A 344 -15.96 -35.52 28.45
CA ARG A 344 -16.67 -36.24 29.53
C ARG A 344 -15.72 -36.97 30.47
N THR A 345 -14.68 -37.61 29.94
CA THR A 345 -13.68 -38.27 30.77
C THR A 345 -12.90 -37.24 31.59
N HIS A 346 -12.46 -36.14 30.97
CA HIS A 346 -11.79 -35.04 31.67
C HIS A 346 -12.65 -34.47 32.82
N GLU A 347 -13.93 -34.16 32.57
CA GLU A 347 -14.84 -33.68 33.62
C GLU A 347 -15.03 -34.69 34.77
N LYS A 348 -15.13 -35.99 34.45
CA LYS A 348 -15.21 -37.04 35.47
C LYS A 348 -13.95 -37.10 36.33
N PHE A 349 -12.77 -37.01 35.70
CA PHE A 349 -11.51 -36.96 36.44
C PHE A 349 -11.40 -35.71 37.30
N TYR A 350 -11.78 -34.55 36.76
CA TYR A 350 -11.79 -33.28 37.50
C TYR A 350 -12.70 -33.33 38.72
N LYS A 351 -13.94 -33.85 38.59
CA LYS A 351 -14.87 -34.03 39.71
C LYS A 351 -14.35 -35.03 40.75
N ARG A 352 -13.72 -36.13 40.32
CA ARG A 352 -13.07 -37.09 41.24
C ARG A 352 -11.92 -36.44 42.00
N MET A 353 -11.13 -35.58 41.35
CA MET A 353 -10.05 -34.85 42.00
C MET A 353 -10.60 -33.83 43.01
N GLN A 354 -11.60 -33.04 42.63
CA GLN A 354 -12.26 -32.08 43.54
C GLN A 354 -12.87 -32.77 44.77
N SER A 355 -13.54 -33.91 44.58
CA SER A 355 -14.12 -34.65 45.71
C SER A 355 -13.08 -35.27 46.64
N LYS A 356 -11.91 -35.68 46.12
CA LYS A 356 -10.77 -36.08 46.96
C LYS A 356 -10.22 -34.90 47.78
N ILE A 357 -10.00 -33.75 47.13
CA ILE A 357 -9.54 -32.53 47.81
C ILE A 357 -10.54 -32.06 48.88
N LEU A 358 -11.84 -32.13 48.59
CA LEU A 358 -12.89 -31.78 49.56
C LEU A 358 -12.91 -32.76 50.74
N LYS A 359 -12.72 -34.06 50.49
CA LYS A 359 -12.60 -35.06 51.54
C LYS A 359 -11.35 -34.83 52.39
N GLU A 360 -10.21 -34.50 51.80
CA GLU A 360 -8.98 -34.16 52.54
C GLU A 360 -9.16 -32.89 53.38
N LYS A 361 -9.80 -31.83 52.84
CA LYS A 361 -10.16 -30.63 53.62
C LYS A 361 -11.11 -30.94 54.77
N ASN A 362 -12.08 -31.83 54.58
CA ASN A 362 -13.02 -32.24 55.64
C ASN A 362 -12.37 -33.20 56.66
N LEU A 363 -11.27 -33.87 56.30
CA LEU A 363 -10.50 -34.74 57.19
C LEU A 363 -9.44 -33.98 58.00
N MET A 364 -9.20 -32.71 57.68
CA MET A 364 -8.41 -31.78 58.49
C MET A 364 -9.38 -30.93 59.33
N PRO A 365 -9.68 -31.29 60.60
CA PRO A 365 -10.48 -30.44 61.47
C PRO A 365 -9.73 -29.14 61.76
N GLU A 366 -10.46 -28.03 61.92
CA GLU A 366 -9.96 -26.79 62.52
C GLU A 366 -9.28 -27.13 63.84
N THR A 367 -7.94 -27.15 63.86
CA THR A 367 -7.21 -27.02 65.11
C THR A 367 -7.27 -25.56 65.51
N ASP A 368 -8.05 -25.29 66.56
CA ASP A 368 -7.98 -24.09 67.38
C ASP A 368 -6.51 -23.65 67.56
N ILE A 369 -6.18 -22.45 67.09
CA ILE A 369 -5.06 -21.69 67.62
C ILE A 369 -5.61 -20.91 68.81
N THR A 370 -5.65 -21.56 69.98
CA THR A 370 -5.66 -20.88 71.27
C THR A 370 -4.55 -21.45 72.15
N ILE A 371 -3.32 -20.95 71.94
CA ILE A 371 -2.27 -21.04 72.96
C ILE A 371 -2.34 -19.74 73.79
N THR A 372 -2.80 -19.96 75.01
CA THR A 372 -2.75 -19.16 76.23
C THR A 372 -1.64 -18.10 76.32
N LYS A 373 -2.04 -16.84 76.58
CA LYS A 373 -1.26 -15.90 77.40
C LYS A 373 -1.39 -16.37 78.85
N ASP A 374 -0.38 -17.03 79.40
CA ASP A 374 -0.09 -17.11 80.85
C ASP A 374 1.11 -18.04 81.05
N SER A 375 2.33 -17.50 80.94
CA SER A 375 3.58 -18.01 81.53
C SER A 375 4.80 -17.28 80.94
N LEU A 376 4.81 -15.95 81.06
CA LEU A 376 6.04 -15.17 81.01
C LEU A 376 5.94 -14.12 82.12
N GLN A 377 6.32 -14.59 83.29
CA GLN A 377 6.98 -13.79 84.32
C GLN A 377 8.43 -13.60 83.90
#